data_AF-A0A8T2LB16-F1
#
_entry.id   AF-A0A8T2LB16-F1
#
_cell.length_a   1.000
_cell.length_b   1.000
_cell.length_c   1.000
_cell.angle_alpha   90.00
_cell.angle_beta   90.00
_cell.angle_gamma   90.00
#
_symmetry.space_group_name_H-M   'P 1'
#
loop_
_entity.id
_entity.type
_entity.pdbx_description
1 polymer ?
#
loop_
_entity_poly.entity_id
_entity_poly.type
_entity_poly.pdbx_seq_one_letter_code
_entity_poly.pdbx_strand_id
1 'polypeptide(L)'
;MGNIQHSVAEPENVEQLYLAHLDWDECGLPEDPPHGITVPTTPSPLIPEELAALKSAINPLGHSESYGADIYLATIQYIQNILGQI
;
A
#
# COMPACT_ATOMS: atom_id res chain seq x y z
N MET A 1 25.82 -16.54 -30.25
CA MET A 1 26.75 -15.45 -29.89
C MET A 1 26.21 -14.84 -28.61
N GLY A 2 26.97 -14.95 -27.52
CA GLY A 2 26.50 -14.63 -26.16
C GLY A 2 26.57 -13.12 -25.90
N ASN A 3 25.49 -12.57 -25.34
CA ASN A 3 25.45 -11.20 -24.88
C ASN A 3 26.28 -11.11 -23.60
N ILE A 4 27.39 -10.37 -23.65
CA ILE A 4 28.16 -10.00 -22.46
C ILE A 4 27.31 -9.05 -21.61
N GLN A 5 26.65 -9.58 -20.58
CA GLN A 5 26.07 -8.74 -19.54
C GLN A 5 27.20 -8.27 -18.63
N HIS A 6 27.54 -6.98 -18.74
CA HIS A 6 28.38 -6.33 -17.75
C HIS A 6 27.58 -6.25 -16.45
N SER A 7 28.03 -6.92 -15.39
CA SER A 7 27.48 -6.72 -14.06
C SER A 7 27.63 -5.24 -13.72
N VAL A 8 26.51 -4.53 -13.64
CA VAL A 8 26.46 -3.20 -13.05
C VAL A 8 26.36 -3.46 -11.55
N ALA A 9 27.38 -3.04 -10.79
CA ALA A 9 27.28 -3.07 -9.33
C ALA A 9 26.01 -2.32 -8.93
N GLU A 10 25.17 -2.96 -8.12
CA GLU A 10 23.99 -2.29 -7.57
C GLU A 10 24.47 -0.99 -6.91
N PRO A 11 23.87 0.17 -7.23
CA PRO A 11 24.23 1.39 -6.55
C PRO A 11 24.02 1.17 -5.06
N GLU A 12 25.06 1.39 -4.26
CA GLU A 12 24.91 1.39 -2.81
C GLU A 12 23.75 2.33 -2.48
N ASN A 13 22.70 1.80 -1.84
CA ASN A 13 21.51 2.58 -1.50
C ASN A 13 21.82 3.49 -0.31
N VAL A 14 22.76 4.40 -0.51
CA VAL A 14 23.21 5.39 0.46
C VAL A 14 22.03 6.26 0.89
N GLU A 15 21.09 6.57 -0.02
CA GLU A 15 19.89 7.35 0.29
C GLU A 15 18.95 6.65 1.29
N GLN A 16 18.71 5.34 1.19
CA GLN A 16 17.96 4.60 2.21
C GLN A 16 18.71 4.50 3.54
N LEU A 17 20.05 4.42 3.50
CA LEU A 17 20.86 4.46 4.71
C LEU A 17 20.71 5.81 5.44
N TYR A 18 20.63 6.92 4.70
CA TYR A 18 20.43 8.25 5.29
C TYR A 18 19.00 8.44 5.83
N LEU A 19 17.97 7.91 5.15
CA LEU A 19 16.57 7.99 5.60
C LEU A 19 16.28 7.18 6.86
N ALA A 20 16.98 6.06 7.07
CA ALA A 20 16.81 5.24 8.27
C ALA A 20 17.44 5.84 9.54
N HIS A 21 18.38 6.78 9.38
CA HIS A 21 19.06 7.47 10.49
C HIS A 21 18.55 8.91 10.71
N LEU A 22 17.60 9.37 9.89
CA LEU A 22 16.89 10.60 10.14
C LEU A 22 15.96 10.37 11.33
N ASP A 23 16.34 10.94 12.47
CA ASP A 23 15.44 11.10 13.59
C ASP A 23 14.40 12.15 13.19
N TRP A 24 13.27 11.68 12.68
CA TRP A 24 12.15 12.52 12.26
C TRP A 24 11.59 13.35 13.40
N ASP A 25 11.83 12.93 14.65
CA ASP A 25 11.41 13.63 15.86
C ASP A 25 12.42 14.73 16.27
N GLU A 26 13.69 14.63 15.85
CA GLU A 26 14.74 15.65 16.08
C GLU A 26 14.95 16.62 14.90
N CYS A 27 14.23 16.43 13.78
CA CYS A 27 14.13 17.44 12.74
C CYS A 27 13.51 18.69 13.40
N GLY A 28 14.34 19.64 13.85
CA GLY A 28 14.04 20.80 14.70
C GLY A 28 13.05 21.83 14.16
N LEU A 29 12.08 21.37 13.38
CA LEU A 29 10.75 21.92 13.29
C LEU A 29 10.23 22.13 14.72
N PRO A 30 9.68 23.31 15.02
CA PRO A 30 9.02 23.52 16.30
C PRO A 30 7.96 22.42 16.48
N GLU A 31 7.92 21.81 17.67
CA GLU A 31 6.80 20.96 18.07
C GLU A 31 5.52 21.80 17.96
N ASP A 32 4.81 21.68 16.84
CA ASP A 32 3.46 22.19 16.77
C ASP A 32 2.69 21.48 17.88
N PRO A 33 1.97 22.20 18.75
CA PRO A 33 1.08 21.53 19.70
C PRO A 33 0.23 20.56 18.89
N PRO A 34 -0.08 19.35 19.41
CA PRO A 34 -0.84 18.38 18.65
C PRO A 34 -2.23 18.97 18.36
N HIS A 35 -2.35 19.63 17.21
CA HIS A 35 -3.59 20.14 16.68
C HIS A 35 -4.31 18.90 16.17
N GLY A 36 -5.01 18.22 17.07
CA GLY A 36 -5.80 17.06 16.72
C GLY A 36 -6.80 17.46 15.64
N ILE A 37 -6.63 16.93 14.43
CA ILE A 37 -7.64 17.08 13.40
C ILE A 37 -8.81 16.16 13.77
N THR A 38 -10.02 16.71 13.76
CA THR A 38 -11.21 15.85 13.89
C THR A 38 -11.44 15.20 12.53
N VAL A 39 -11.13 13.90 12.44
CA VAL A 39 -11.45 13.11 11.25
C VAL A 39 -12.94 12.79 11.28
N PRO A 40 -13.72 13.19 10.25
CA PRO A 40 -15.15 12.88 10.21
C PRO A 40 -15.34 11.37 10.02
N THR A 41 -16.18 10.77 10.86
CA THR A 41 -16.60 9.38 10.69
C THR A 41 -17.58 9.30 9.52
N THR A 42 -17.21 8.58 8.46
CA THR A 42 -18.12 8.27 7.36
C THR A 42 -18.58 6.82 7.48
N PRO A 43 -19.87 6.53 7.27
CA PRO A 43 -20.34 5.16 7.23
C PRO A 43 -19.74 4.44 6.02
N SER A 44 -19.42 3.16 6.18
CA SER A 44 -19.00 2.31 5.07
C SER A 44 -20.10 2.28 4.00
N PRO A 45 -19.76 2.41 2.70
CA PRO A 45 -20.72 2.24 1.63
C PRO A 45 -21.17 0.78 1.45
N LEU A 46 -20.42 -0.17 2.02
CA LEU A 46 -20.69 -1.60 1.95
C LEU A 46 -21.45 -2.07 3.20
N ILE A 47 -22.41 -2.97 3.02
CA ILE A 47 -23.05 -3.66 4.14
C ILE A 47 -22.05 -4.66 4.78
N PRO A 48 -22.27 -5.11 6.03
CA PRO A 48 -21.31 -5.97 6.73
C PRO A 48 -20.94 -7.25 5.98
N GLU A 49 -21.87 -7.84 5.24
CA GLU A 49 -21.66 -9.06 4.46
C GLU A 49 -20.73 -8.81 3.25
N GLU A 50 -20.99 -7.76 2.47
CA GLU A 50 -20.14 -7.34 1.35
C GLU A 50 -18.73 -6.99 1.81
N LEU A 51 -18.61 -6.32 2.95
CA LEU A 51 -17.33 -5.96 3.56
C LEU A 51 -16.57 -7.21 4.07
N ALA A 52 -17.27 -8.19 4.64
CA ALA A 52 -16.66 -9.44 5.08
C ALA A 52 -16.13 -10.24 3.88
N ALA A 53 -16.90 -10.32 2.80
CA ALA A 53 -16.49 -10.97 1.56
C ALA A 53 -15.36 -10.22 0.83
N LEU A 54 -15.34 -8.88 0.86
CA LEU A 54 -14.21 -8.10 0.36
C LEU A 54 -12.92 -8.44 1.12
N LYS A 55 -13.01 -8.49 2.44
CA LYS A 55 -11.87 -8.80 3.32
C LYS A 55 -11.35 -10.22 3.15
N SER A 56 -12.23 -11.19 2.86
CA SER A 56 -11.79 -12.56 2.60
C SER A 56 -11.14 -12.73 1.22
N ALA A 57 -11.55 -11.92 0.23
CA ALA A 57 -10.96 -11.93 -1.11
C ALA A 57 -9.56 -11.32 -1.14
N ILE A 58 -9.31 -10.29 -0.32
CA ILE A 58 -7.98 -9.65 -0.21
C ILE A 58 -7.12 -10.45 0.78
N ASN A 59 -6.34 -11.41 0.27
CA ASN A 59 -5.30 -12.10 1.04
C ASN A 59 -3.91 -11.65 0.59
N PRO A 60 -3.25 -10.69 1.28
CA PRO A 60 -1.94 -10.19 0.91
C PRO A 60 -0.82 -11.24 1.02
N LEU A 61 -1.04 -12.28 1.84
CA LEU A 61 -0.12 -13.41 2.00
C LEU A 61 -0.48 -14.58 1.08
N GLY A 62 -1.51 -14.42 0.25
CA GLY A 62 -1.92 -15.40 -0.74
C GLY A 62 -0.87 -15.58 -1.82
N HIS A 63 -0.85 -16.76 -2.42
CA HIS A 63 -0.06 -17.00 -3.61
C HIS A 63 -0.55 -16.10 -4.75
N SER A 64 0.39 -15.40 -5.40
CA SER A 64 0.13 -14.55 -6.55
C SER A 64 1.08 -14.92 -7.67
N GLU A 65 0.56 -14.96 -8.89
CA GLU A 65 1.38 -15.21 -10.10
C GLU A 65 1.87 -13.93 -10.76
N SER A 66 1.46 -12.76 -10.24
CA SER A 66 1.74 -11.46 -10.84
C SER A 66 2.06 -10.38 -9.79
N TYR A 67 2.86 -10.72 -8.77
CA TYR A 67 3.30 -9.77 -7.73
C TYR A 67 2.16 -9.00 -7.05
N GLY A 68 1.01 -9.66 -6.86
CA GLY A 68 -0.21 -9.10 -6.27
C GLY A 68 -1.12 -8.35 -7.23
N ALA A 69 -0.73 -8.13 -8.49
CA ALA A 69 -1.56 -7.43 -9.47
C ALA A 69 -2.84 -8.20 -9.82
N ASP A 70 -2.77 -9.53 -9.84
CA ASP A 70 -3.91 -10.44 -9.97
C ASP A 70 -4.91 -10.29 -8.81
N ILE A 71 -4.42 -10.26 -7.58
CA ILE A 71 -5.23 -10.04 -6.36
C ILE A 71 -5.88 -8.65 -6.39
N TYR A 72 -5.11 -7.62 -6.78
CA TYR A 72 -5.63 -6.26 -6.95
C TYR A 72 -6.74 -6.19 -8.00
N LEU A 73 -6.53 -6.76 -9.18
CA LEU A 73 -7.53 -6.77 -10.26
C LEU A 73 -8.81 -7.51 -9.85
N ALA A 74 -8.69 -8.67 -9.21
CA ALA A 74 -9.83 -9.42 -8.70
C ALA A 74 -10.63 -8.61 -7.66
N THR A 75 -9.93 -7.88 -6.79
CA THR A 75 -10.54 -6.99 -5.79
C THR A 75 -11.31 -5.84 -6.47
N ILE A 76 -10.73 -5.21 -7.48
CA ILE A 76 -11.38 -4.14 -8.24
C ILE A 76 -12.63 -4.65 -8.96
N GLN A 77 -12.56 -5.82 -9.59
CA GLN A 77 -13.71 -6.44 -10.25
C GLN A 77 -14.85 -6.70 -9.25
N TYR A 78 -14.52 -7.20 -8.07
CA TYR A 78 -15.49 -7.43 -7.00
C TYR A 78 -16.16 -6.13 -6.54
N ILE A 79 -15.37 -5.07 -6.30
CA ILE A 79 -15.89 -3.75 -5.92
C ILE A 79 -16.78 -3.16 -7.02
N GLN A 80 -16.38 -3.26 -8.28
CA GLN A 80 -17.17 -2.79 -9.42
C GLN A 80 -18.51 -3.52 -9.53
N ASN A 81 -18.53 -4.83 -9.24
CA ASN A 81 -19.75 -5.60 -9.22
C ASN A 81 -20.72 -5.16 -8.11
N ILE A 82 -20.20 -4.77 -6.94
CA ILE A 82 -21.03 -4.24 -5.85
C ILE A 82 -21.53 -2.83 -6.17
N LEU A 83 -20.63 -1.92 -6.57
CA LEU A 83 -20.94 -0.51 -6.81
C LEU A 83 -21.75 -0.28 -8.10
N GLY A 84 -21.67 -1.19 -9.08
CA GLY A 84 -22.46 -1.14 -10.31
C GLY A 84 -23.92 -1.57 -10.15
N GLN A 85 -24.33 -2.04 -8.96
CA GLN A 85 -25.71 -2.44 -8.65
C GLN A 85 -26.47 -1.41 -7.79
N ILE A 86 -25.90 -0.22 -7.57
CA ILE A 86 -26.51 0.89 -6.81
C ILE A 86 -27.01 1.98 -7.78
#